data_AF-A0A9X3KFD6-F1
#
_entry.id   AF-A0A9X3KFD6-F1
#
_cell.length_a   1.000
_cell.length_b   1.000
_cell.length_c   1.000
_cell.angle_alpha   90.00
_cell.angle_beta   90.00
_cell.angle_gamma   90.00
#
_symmetry.space_group_name_H-M   'P 1'
#
loop_
_entity.id
_entity.type
_entity.pdbx_description
1 polymer ?
#
loop_
_entity_poly.entity_id
_entity_poly.type
_entity_poly.pdbx_seq_one_letter_code
_entity_poly.pdbx_strand_id
1 'polypeptide(L)'
;MKVAFVSAFPVVPANEGARSRILQLARAVRSLGHEVHFVHVAGTIAADFDREGHEVEFGPDHVHLVSRHAGGFRSRLAGDVGFDLGLTAFRAVRKVHRLFGRDSGFYNYLDEFYYPEIGRQVRDIQRLLGLDAVIVEYAFHSRAFLGLPKGVLRILDTHDSFADRHKAFVNTANKYGYWFSVPPAVESRAFRRADVVVAIQEEEERTFRQRLGAEPPIVATVSHILDLGGRVEDFTPSDFLFLGSGNDANIISLKGFLQNVMPLVRAARPDIRLVLAGGICGKIEDGEGILKLGRVDNLKDAFTRAPLSINPITLGTGINIKLLDALAAGVPTISTRTGVRGLSERYRRGVVIVEDNDHRTFADAILQLASSRDQRQELGNRAFEDAIEWNRQQMAVLNDILSGRQAG
;
A
#
# COMPACT_ATOMS: atom_id res chain seq x y z
N MET A 1 2.84 8.37 -23.82
CA MET A 1 1.71 7.40 -23.75
C MET A 1 0.60 8.00 -22.91
N LYS A 2 -0.64 7.62 -23.19
CA LYS A 2 -1.80 7.82 -22.31
C LYS A 2 -2.02 6.60 -21.45
N VAL A 3 -1.93 6.75 -20.13
CA VAL A 3 -1.95 5.66 -19.15
C VAL A 3 -3.15 5.86 -18.23
N ALA A 4 -3.99 4.83 -18.07
CA ALA A 4 -5.10 4.88 -17.12
C ALA A 4 -4.84 3.98 -15.91
N PHE A 5 -5.05 4.52 -14.71
CA PHE A 5 -5.10 3.77 -13.46
C PHE A 5 -6.56 3.40 -13.17
N VAL A 6 -6.86 2.11 -13.04
CA VAL A 6 -8.20 1.60 -12.71
C VAL A 6 -8.20 1.09 -11.27
N SER A 7 -8.87 1.81 -10.37
CA SER A 7 -8.83 1.51 -8.94
C SER A 7 -10.17 1.71 -8.24
N ALA A 8 -10.50 0.78 -7.34
CA ALA A 8 -11.58 0.93 -6.38
C ALA A 8 -11.22 1.75 -5.14
N PHE A 9 -9.94 2.08 -4.96
CA PHE A 9 -9.47 2.92 -3.87
C PHE A 9 -9.28 4.34 -4.40
N PRO A 10 -9.94 5.37 -3.83
CA PRO A 10 -9.58 6.75 -4.11
C PRO A 10 -8.11 6.98 -3.71
N VAL A 11 -7.44 7.90 -4.37
CA VAL A 11 -6.05 8.26 -4.06
C VAL A 11 -5.93 9.57 -3.31
N VAL A 12 -7.00 10.37 -3.31
CA VAL A 12 -7.13 11.60 -2.53
C VAL A 12 -8.26 11.46 -1.49
N PRO A 13 -8.01 11.79 -0.21
CA PRO A 13 -6.69 12.02 0.39
C PRO A 13 -5.89 10.71 0.50
N ALA A 14 -4.56 10.80 0.38
CA ALA A 14 -3.61 9.67 0.46
C ALA A 14 -3.37 9.22 1.92
N ASN A 15 -4.44 8.83 2.60
CA ASN A 15 -4.47 8.57 4.05
C ASN A 15 -4.21 7.11 4.47
N GLU A 16 -3.96 6.23 3.50
CA GLU A 16 -3.69 4.81 3.66
C GLU A 16 -2.58 4.37 2.70
N GLY A 17 -1.86 3.31 3.06
CA GLY A 17 -0.72 2.83 2.27
C GLY A 17 -1.07 2.51 0.81
N ALA A 18 -2.22 1.88 0.56
CA ALA A 18 -2.69 1.58 -0.78
C ALA A 18 -2.94 2.85 -1.60
N ARG A 19 -3.63 3.83 -1.01
CA ARG A 19 -3.93 5.12 -1.66
C ARG A 19 -2.65 5.89 -1.98
N SER A 20 -1.74 5.96 -1.01
CA SER A 20 -0.42 6.58 -1.20
C SER A 20 0.35 5.89 -2.32
N ARG A 21 0.38 4.55 -2.35
CA ARG A 21 1.05 3.81 -3.42
C ARG A 21 0.52 4.16 -4.80
N ILE A 22 -0.80 4.12 -5.00
CA ILE A 22 -1.39 4.40 -6.32
C ILE A 22 -1.11 5.85 -6.70
N LEU A 23 -1.24 6.80 -5.76
CA LEU A 23 -0.96 8.21 -6.01
C LEU A 23 0.50 8.43 -6.44
N GLN A 24 1.45 7.89 -5.69
CA GLN A 24 2.87 8.06 -5.97
C GLN A 24 3.28 7.37 -7.27
N LEU A 25 2.72 6.19 -7.56
CA LEU A 25 2.93 5.51 -8.84
C LEU A 25 2.36 6.34 -10.01
N ALA A 26 1.18 6.92 -9.86
CA ALA A 26 0.58 7.78 -10.88
C ALA A 26 1.40 9.07 -11.11
N ARG A 27 1.90 9.70 -10.04
CA ARG A 27 2.82 10.83 -10.11
C ARG A 27 4.14 10.45 -10.77
N ALA A 28 4.67 9.25 -10.50
CA ALA A 28 5.87 8.72 -11.14
C ALA A 28 5.69 8.57 -12.65
N VAL A 29 4.60 7.94 -13.08
CA VAL A 29 4.25 7.80 -14.50
C VAL A 29 4.15 9.18 -15.17
N ARG A 30 3.52 10.16 -14.52
CA ARG A 30 3.45 11.54 -15.01
C ARG A 30 4.83 12.20 -15.11
N SER A 31 5.71 11.99 -14.13
CA SER A 31 7.08 12.53 -14.11
C SER A 31 7.99 11.95 -15.20
N LEU A 32 7.66 10.75 -15.69
CA LEU A 32 8.30 10.11 -16.85
C LEU A 32 7.77 10.65 -18.19
N GLY A 33 6.90 11.66 -18.20
CA GLY A 33 6.38 12.31 -19.40
C GLY A 33 5.14 11.66 -20.01
N HIS A 34 4.45 10.81 -19.26
CA HIS A 34 3.19 10.19 -19.71
C HIS A 34 1.96 10.98 -19.25
N GLU A 35 0.92 10.96 -20.07
CA GLU A 35 -0.40 11.49 -19.70
C GLU A 35 -1.11 10.45 -18.82
N VAL A 36 -1.65 10.89 -17.69
CA VAL A 36 -2.26 10.00 -16.68
C VAL A 36 -3.74 10.29 -16.57
N HIS A 37 -4.56 9.23 -16.61
CA HIS A 37 -5.98 9.27 -16.28
C HIS A 37 -6.24 8.39 -15.06
N PHE A 38 -7.15 8.83 -14.19
CA PHE A 38 -7.61 8.07 -13.03
C PHE A 38 -9.04 7.60 -13.26
N VAL A 39 -9.26 6.29 -13.25
CA VAL A 39 -10.56 5.65 -13.44
C VAL A 39 -10.98 5.02 -12.12
N HIS A 40 -11.85 5.72 -11.38
CA HIS A 40 -12.36 5.25 -10.11
C HIS A 40 -13.51 4.26 -10.28
N VAL A 41 -13.39 3.09 -9.66
CA VAL A 41 -14.41 2.05 -9.60
C VAL A 41 -15.26 2.24 -8.34
N ALA A 42 -16.46 2.80 -8.51
CA ALA A 42 -17.33 3.17 -7.40
C ALA A 42 -18.06 1.98 -6.76
N GLY A 43 -18.14 1.97 -5.44
CA GLY A 43 -19.07 1.13 -4.66
C GLY A 43 -18.60 -0.32 -4.43
N THR A 44 -17.34 -0.65 -4.71
CA THR A 44 -16.81 -2.01 -4.49
C THR A 44 -16.08 -2.17 -3.17
N ILE A 45 -15.34 -1.14 -2.73
CA ILE A 45 -14.50 -1.19 -1.53
C ILE A 45 -14.59 0.12 -0.75
N ALA A 46 -14.17 1.23 -1.36
CA ALA A 46 -14.20 2.54 -0.75
C ALA A 46 -15.44 3.33 -1.21
N ALA A 47 -16.03 4.08 -0.29
CA ALA A 47 -17.22 4.91 -0.53
C ALA A 47 -16.93 6.42 -0.41
N ASP A 48 -15.72 6.79 -0.02
CA ASP A 48 -15.28 8.16 0.27
C ASP A 48 -14.52 8.79 -0.91
N PHE A 49 -15.00 8.57 -2.14
CA PHE A 49 -14.41 9.20 -3.32
C PHE A 49 -14.69 10.70 -3.36
N ASP A 50 -13.63 11.50 -3.18
CA ASP A 50 -13.66 12.95 -3.33
C ASP A 50 -13.35 13.34 -4.78
N ARG A 51 -14.39 13.62 -5.57
CA ARG A 51 -14.22 14.01 -6.98
C ARG A 51 -13.35 15.26 -7.13
N GLU A 52 -13.62 16.31 -6.35
CA GLU A 52 -12.95 17.60 -6.48
C GLU A 52 -11.45 17.44 -6.18
N GLY A 53 -11.09 16.74 -5.11
CA GLY A 53 -9.70 16.45 -4.78
C GLY A 53 -8.96 15.66 -5.87
N HIS A 54 -9.63 14.73 -6.55
CA HIS A 54 -9.03 14.01 -7.68
C HIS A 54 -8.90 14.89 -8.93
N GLU A 55 -9.87 15.76 -9.20
CA GLU A 55 -9.80 16.70 -10.34
C GLU A 55 -8.69 17.74 -10.13
N VAL A 56 -8.41 18.14 -8.88
CA VAL A 56 -7.23 18.95 -8.53
C VAL A 56 -5.91 18.18 -8.79
N GLU A 57 -5.84 16.89 -8.45
CA GLU A 57 -4.62 16.10 -8.64
C GLU A 57 -4.34 15.75 -10.10
N PHE A 58 -5.35 15.33 -10.85
CA PHE A 58 -5.21 14.79 -12.21
C PHE A 58 -5.66 15.75 -13.32
N GLY A 59 -6.51 16.72 -13.01
CA GLY A 59 -7.24 17.54 -13.98
C GLY A 59 -8.65 16.99 -14.25
N PRO A 60 -9.63 17.86 -14.53
CA PRO A 60 -11.04 17.47 -14.67
C PRO A 60 -11.28 16.47 -15.82
N ASP A 61 -10.58 16.62 -16.93
CA ASP A 61 -10.70 15.72 -18.10
C ASP A 61 -9.96 14.38 -17.93
N HIS A 62 -9.25 14.22 -16.81
CA HIS A 62 -8.45 13.05 -16.51
C HIS A 62 -9.06 12.14 -15.43
N VAL A 63 -10.21 12.51 -14.85
CA VAL A 63 -10.88 11.74 -13.81
C VAL A 63 -12.17 11.12 -14.33
N HIS A 64 -12.23 9.79 -14.32
CA HIS A 64 -13.34 9.00 -14.84
C HIS A 64 -14.00 8.18 -13.73
N LEU A 65 -15.33 8.08 -13.75
CA LEU A 65 -16.07 7.22 -12.84
C LEU A 65 -16.64 6.02 -13.56
N VAL A 66 -16.40 4.85 -12.97
CA VAL A 66 -16.99 3.59 -13.36
C VAL A 66 -17.95 3.15 -12.27
N SER A 67 -19.22 2.91 -12.60
CA SER A 67 -20.23 2.49 -11.61
C SER A 67 -21.18 1.44 -12.15
N ARG A 68 -21.75 0.62 -11.25
CA ARG A 68 -22.73 -0.42 -11.58
C ARG A 68 -24.02 0.13 -12.22
N HIS A 69 -24.36 1.39 -11.93
CA HIS A 69 -25.61 2.02 -12.35
C HIS A 69 -25.44 3.09 -13.44
N ALA A 70 -24.21 3.33 -13.91
CA ALA A 70 -23.95 4.21 -15.05
C ALA A 70 -24.42 3.53 -16.35
N GLY A 71 -25.71 3.71 -16.66
CA GLY A 71 -26.34 3.32 -17.92
C GLY A 71 -27.87 3.24 -17.80
N GLY A 72 -28.57 3.49 -18.91
CA GLY A 72 -30.03 3.44 -18.98
C GLY A 72 -30.61 2.04 -18.73
N PHE A 73 -31.94 1.91 -18.63
CA PHE A 73 -32.66 0.65 -18.32
C PHE A 73 -32.16 -0.60 -19.09
N ARG A 74 -31.69 -0.44 -20.33
CA ARG A 74 -31.09 -1.51 -21.15
C ARG A 74 -29.75 -2.05 -20.63
N SER A 75 -28.91 -1.24 -19.98
CA SER A 75 -27.64 -1.72 -19.40
C SER A 75 -27.85 -2.54 -18.14
N ARG A 76 -28.93 -2.28 -17.38
CA ARG A 76 -29.33 -3.05 -16.19
C ARG A 76 -29.77 -4.48 -16.52
N LEU A 77 -30.36 -4.68 -17.71
CA LEU A 77 -30.70 -6.01 -18.24
C LEU A 77 -29.49 -6.74 -18.85
N ALA A 78 -28.40 -6.01 -19.15
CA ALA A 78 -27.13 -6.57 -19.66
C ALA A 78 -26.14 -6.95 -18.53
N GLY A 79 -26.61 -7.02 -17.29
CA GLY A 79 -25.88 -7.67 -16.21
C GLY A 79 -25.58 -9.11 -16.58
N ASP A 80 -24.37 -9.59 -16.27
CA ASP A 80 -24.01 -10.98 -16.52
C ASP A 80 -24.69 -11.85 -15.45
N VAL A 81 -25.96 -12.22 -15.69
CA VAL A 81 -26.78 -13.03 -14.76
C VAL A 81 -26.03 -14.29 -14.33
N GLY A 82 -25.21 -14.87 -15.23
CA GLY A 82 -24.34 -16.01 -14.91
C GLY A 82 -23.26 -15.67 -13.88
N PHE A 83 -22.63 -14.50 -13.98
CA PHE A 83 -21.68 -14.01 -12.98
C PHE A 83 -22.32 -13.82 -11.60
N ASP A 84 -23.46 -13.13 -11.52
CA ASP A 84 -24.14 -12.85 -10.25
C ASP A 84 -24.65 -14.14 -9.57
N LEU A 85 -25.20 -15.08 -10.37
CA LEU A 85 -25.58 -16.40 -9.87
C LEU A 85 -24.38 -17.21 -9.37
N GLY A 86 -23.28 -17.22 -10.14
CA GLY A 86 -22.05 -17.91 -9.78
C GLY A 86 -21.42 -17.37 -8.49
N LEU A 87 -21.37 -16.04 -8.33
CA LEU A 87 -20.88 -15.39 -7.12
C LEU A 87 -21.78 -15.70 -5.91
N THR A 88 -23.09 -15.68 -6.09
CA THR A 88 -24.06 -16.00 -5.03
C THR A 88 -23.94 -17.45 -4.58
N ALA A 89 -23.85 -18.39 -5.54
CA ALA A 89 -23.63 -19.81 -5.26
C ALA A 89 -22.31 -20.04 -4.53
N PHE A 90 -21.22 -19.40 -4.97
CA PHE A 90 -19.92 -19.49 -4.30
C PHE A 90 -19.99 -18.99 -2.85
N ARG A 91 -20.62 -17.83 -2.61
CA ARG A 91 -20.78 -17.27 -1.25
C ARG A 91 -21.58 -18.21 -0.34
N ALA A 92 -22.61 -18.86 -0.86
CA ALA A 92 -23.39 -19.85 -0.12
C ALA A 92 -22.52 -21.07 0.26
N VAL A 93 -21.80 -21.65 -0.69
CA VAL A 93 -20.87 -22.78 -0.46
C VAL A 93 -19.78 -22.40 0.54
N ARG A 94 -19.18 -21.22 0.38
CA ARG A 94 -18.16 -20.67 1.30
C ARG A 94 -18.67 -20.62 2.75
N LYS A 95 -19.89 -20.11 2.94
CA LYS A 95 -20.51 -20.01 4.28
C LYS A 95 -20.68 -21.39 4.91
N VAL A 96 -21.18 -22.37 4.14
CA VAL A 96 -21.32 -23.76 4.59
C VAL A 96 -19.97 -24.37 4.96
N HIS A 97 -18.96 -24.23 4.09
CA HIS A 97 -17.62 -24.76 4.34
C HIS A 97 -16.97 -24.16 5.59
N ARG A 98 -17.19 -22.86 5.83
CA ARG A 98 -16.70 -22.17 7.03
C ARG A 98 -17.32 -22.72 8.31
N LEU A 99 -18.62 -23.04 8.30
CA LEU A 99 -19.30 -23.65 9.44
C LEU A 99 -18.72 -25.04 9.78
N PHE A 100 -18.29 -25.79 8.78
CA PHE A 100 -17.64 -27.09 8.94
C PHE A 100 -16.11 -27.01 9.14
N GLY A 101 -15.54 -25.81 9.30
CA GLY A 101 -14.10 -25.63 9.50
C GLY A 101 -13.24 -26.05 8.31
N ARG A 102 -13.81 -26.17 7.10
CA ARG A 102 -13.06 -26.52 5.88
C ARG A 102 -12.24 -25.33 5.42
N ASP A 103 -10.99 -25.58 5.00
CA ASP A 103 -10.05 -24.57 4.47
C ASP A 103 -10.68 -23.69 3.37
N SER A 104 -11.45 -24.31 2.47
CA SER A 104 -12.13 -23.60 1.39
C SER A 104 -13.20 -22.59 1.83
N GLY A 105 -13.65 -22.64 3.09
CA GLY A 105 -14.53 -21.63 3.68
C GLY A 105 -13.82 -20.30 3.97
N PHE A 106 -12.49 -20.27 3.92
CA PHE A 106 -11.68 -19.09 4.19
C PHE A 106 -11.24 -18.33 2.92
N TYR A 107 -11.38 -18.93 1.73
CA TYR A 107 -11.10 -18.25 0.46
C TYR A 107 -12.25 -17.35 -0.02
N ASN A 108 -11.88 -16.29 -0.73
CA ASN A 108 -12.73 -15.37 -1.44
C ASN A 108 -12.95 -15.81 -2.89
N TYR A 109 -13.99 -15.26 -3.50
CA TYR A 109 -14.12 -15.34 -4.95
C TYR A 109 -13.13 -14.35 -5.56
N LEU A 110 -12.38 -14.75 -6.60
CA LEU A 110 -11.33 -13.89 -7.16
C LEU A 110 -11.87 -12.50 -7.53
N ASP A 111 -13.04 -12.47 -8.14
CA ASP A 111 -13.66 -11.26 -8.66
C ASP A 111 -14.75 -10.74 -7.70
N GLU A 112 -14.60 -10.96 -6.38
CA GLU A 112 -15.62 -10.61 -5.35
C GLU A 112 -15.96 -9.11 -5.31
N PHE A 113 -15.02 -8.26 -5.72
CA PHE A 113 -15.18 -6.80 -5.81
C PHE A 113 -15.38 -6.30 -7.25
N TYR A 114 -15.64 -7.19 -8.21
CA TYR A 114 -15.84 -6.84 -9.61
C TYR A 114 -17.31 -6.91 -10.01
N TYR A 115 -17.75 -6.02 -10.91
CA TYR A 115 -19.01 -6.16 -11.64
C TYR A 115 -18.76 -5.95 -13.15
N PRO A 116 -19.53 -6.61 -14.04
CA PRO A 116 -19.28 -6.61 -15.49
C PRO A 116 -19.17 -5.23 -16.15
N GLU A 117 -19.88 -4.24 -15.61
CA GLU A 117 -19.84 -2.85 -16.09
C GLU A 117 -18.44 -2.26 -16.00
N ILE A 118 -17.57 -2.70 -15.07
CA ILE A 118 -16.19 -2.24 -14.97
C ILE A 118 -15.46 -2.47 -16.27
N GLY A 119 -15.40 -3.72 -16.73
CA GLY A 119 -14.73 -4.05 -17.97
C GLY A 119 -15.36 -3.38 -19.19
N ARG A 120 -16.69 -3.17 -19.22
CA ARG A 120 -17.35 -2.45 -20.34
C ARG A 120 -16.92 -0.98 -20.37
N GLN A 121 -17.07 -0.27 -19.27
CA GLN A 121 -16.80 1.17 -19.20
C GLN A 121 -15.29 1.46 -19.34
N VAL A 122 -14.41 0.62 -18.82
CA VAL A 122 -12.95 0.74 -19.06
C VAL A 122 -12.61 0.62 -20.55
N ARG A 123 -13.29 -0.27 -21.30
CA ARG A 123 -13.12 -0.36 -22.76
C ARG A 123 -13.67 0.86 -23.49
N ASP A 124 -14.79 1.41 -23.03
CA ASP A 124 -15.38 2.61 -23.64
C ASP A 124 -14.45 3.83 -23.42
N ILE A 125 -13.90 3.99 -22.21
CA ILE A 125 -12.88 4.99 -21.90
C ILE A 125 -11.62 4.78 -22.77
N GLN A 126 -11.14 3.54 -22.89
CA GLN A 126 -9.99 3.22 -23.74
C GLN A 126 -10.21 3.63 -25.20
N ARG A 127 -11.38 3.34 -25.77
CA ARG A 127 -11.72 3.70 -27.16
C ARG A 127 -11.85 5.21 -27.35
N LEU A 128 -12.46 5.89 -26.37
CA LEU A 128 -12.68 7.34 -26.43
C LEU A 128 -11.36 8.11 -26.37
N LEU A 129 -10.46 7.74 -25.46
CA LEU A 129 -9.24 8.49 -25.19
C LEU A 129 -8.04 8.00 -26.00
N GLY A 130 -8.10 6.78 -26.52
CA GLY A 130 -6.97 6.11 -27.15
C GLY A 130 -5.88 5.76 -26.13
N LEU A 131 -6.24 5.11 -25.02
CA LEU A 131 -5.26 4.73 -24.00
C LEU A 131 -4.27 3.70 -24.55
N ASP A 132 -2.98 3.93 -24.32
CA ASP A 132 -1.87 3.05 -24.71
C ASP A 132 -1.59 1.98 -23.64
N ALA A 133 -1.83 2.31 -22.37
CA ALA A 133 -1.63 1.42 -21.24
C ALA A 133 -2.75 1.54 -20.20
N VAL A 134 -3.07 0.43 -19.55
CA VAL A 134 -4.01 0.37 -18.43
C VAL A 134 -3.31 -0.33 -17.27
N ILE A 135 -3.20 0.38 -16.15
CA ILE A 135 -2.73 -0.15 -14.87
C ILE A 135 -3.97 -0.47 -14.04
N VAL A 136 -4.14 -1.72 -13.66
CA VAL A 136 -5.23 -2.15 -12.77
C VAL A 136 -4.67 -2.41 -11.39
N GLU A 137 -5.28 -1.79 -10.40
CA GLU A 137 -4.94 -1.97 -9.00
C GLU A 137 -5.63 -3.22 -8.46
N TYR A 138 -4.85 -4.10 -7.81
CA TYR A 138 -5.26 -5.34 -7.19
C TYR A 138 -5.71 -6.48 -8.12
N ALA A 139 -5.33 -7.71 -7.76
CA ALA A 139 -5.65 -8.93 -8.50
C ALA A 139 -7.16 -9.15 -8.73
N PHE A 140 -8.02 -8.74 -7.80
CA PHE A 140 -9.48 -8.93 -7.91
C PHE A 140 -10.16 -8.01 -8.93
N HIS A 141 -9.49 -6.97 -9.45
CA HIS A 141 -10.00 -6.15 -10.56
C HIS A 141 -9.39 -6.51 -11.91
N SER A 142 -8.47 -7.47 -11.98
CA SER A 142 -7.79 -7.89 -13.22
C SER A 142 -8.71 -8.28 -14.39
N ARG A 143 -10.00 -8.58 -14.16
CA ARG A 143 -10.99 -8.75 -15.24
C ARG A 143 -11.20 -7.50 -16.08
N ALA A 144 -10.88 -6.32 -15.57
CA ALA A 144 -10.97 -5.05 -16.31
C ALA A 144 -10.15 -5.09 -17.61
N PHE A 145 -9.11 -5.92 -17.69
CA PHE A 145 -8.32 -6.11 -18.90
C PHE A 145 -9.05 -6.83 -20.04
N LEU A 146 -10.09 -7.60 -19.74
CA LEU A 146 -10.72 -8.49 -20.72
C LEU A 146 -11.39 -7.68 -21.84
N GLY A 147 -11.01 -7.98 -23.07
CA GLY A 147 -11.52 -7.32 -24.28
C GLY A 147 -10.89 -5.97 -24.59
N LEU A 148 -9.87 -5.51 -23.84
CA LEU A 148 -9.02 -4.41 -24.29
C LEU A 148 -8.30 -4.80 -25.60
N PRO A 149 -8.04 -3.87 -26.53
CA PRO A 149 -7.30 -4.16 -27.76
C PRO A 149 -5.91 -4.73 -27.49
N LYS A 150 -5.39 -5.59 -28.39
CA LYS A 150 -4.09 -6.25 -28.21
C LYS A 150 -2.92 -5.26 -28.04
N GLY A 151 -2.99 -4.08 -28.67
CA GLY A 151 -1.95 -3.06 -28.58
C GLY A 151 -1.93 -2.26 -27.27
N VAL A 152 -2.90 -2.45 -26.37
CA VAL A 152 -2.92 -1.79 -25.06
C VAL A 152 -2.09 -2.61 -24.09
N LEU A 153 -1.08 -1.99 -23.47
CA LEU A 153 -0.25 -2.61 -22.42
C LEU A 153 -1.06 -2.77 -21.12
N ARG A 154 -1.14 -3.99 -20.60
CA ARG A 154 -1.87 -4.33 -19.36
C ARG A 154 -0.89 -4.55 -18.22
N ILE A 155 -0.92 -3.67 -17.22
CA ILE A 155 -0.06 -3.74 -16.04
C ILE A 155 -0.92 -4.00 -14.81
N LEU A 156 -0.70 -5.11 -14.12
CA LEU A 156 -1.36 -5.41 -12.86
C LEU A 156 -0.47 -5.02 -11.68
N ASP A 157 -0.84 -3.99 -10.94
CA ASP A 157 -0.20 -3.68 -9.65
C ASP A 157 -0.87 -4.51 -8.54
N THR A 158 -0.13 -5.44 -7.93
CA THR A 158 -0.73 -6.45 -7.06
C THR A 158 -1.12 -5.93 -5.68
N HIS A 159 -0.42 -4.93 -5.16
CA HIS A 159 -0.49 -4.41 -3.77
C HIS A 159 -0.14 -5.40 -2.65
N ASP A 160 -0.60 -6.64 -2.76
CA ASP A 160 -0.37 -7.73 -1.83
C ASP A 160 -0.34 -9.07 -2.58
N SER A 161 0.34 -10.06 -2.01
CA SER A 161 0.06 -11.48 -2.30
C SER A 161 -1.15 -11.98 -1.49
N PHE A 162 -2.21 -12.40 -2.17
CA PHE A 162 -3.45 -12.95 -1.60
C PHE A 162 -3.49 -14.48 -1.57
N ALA A 163 -2.54 -15.15 -2.22
CA ALA A 163 -2.36 -16.60 -2.12
C ALA A 163 -2.28 -17.03 -0.66
N ASP A 164 -3.26 -17.84 -0.24
CA ASP A 164 -3.28 -18.47 1.09
C ASP A 164 -3.16 -17.51 2.28
N ARG A 165 -3.41 -16.21 2.07
CA ARG A 165 -3.24 -15.15 3.10
C ARG A 165 -3.91 -15.49 4.43
N HIS A 166 -5.07 -16.14 4.40
CA HIS A 166 -5.78 -16.56 5.61
C HIS A 166 -4.97 -17.50 6.53
N LYS A 167 -4.06 -18.32 5.99
CA LYS A 167 -3.28 -19.29 6.78
C LYS A 167 -2.41 -18.64 7.86
N ALA A 168 -1.92 -17.42 7.61
CA ALA A 168 -1.16 -16.65 8.60
C ALA A 168 -2.03 -16.15 9.78
N PHE A 169 -3.36 -16.14 9.62
CA PHE A 169 -4.29 -15.57 10.59
C PHE A 169 -5.08 -16.63 11.33
N VAL A 170 -5.47 -17.73 10.65
CA VAL A 170 -6.50 -18.67 11.13
C VAL A 170 -6.22 -19.29 12.50
N ASN A 171 -4.93 -19.43 12.85
CA ASN A 171 -4.46 -19.99 14.12
C ASN A 171 -4.01 -18.93 15.14
N THR A 172 -4.34 -17.66 14.91
CA THR A 172 -3.97 -16.54 15.79
C THR A 172 -5.22 -15.97 16.46
N ALA A 173 -5.02 -15.13 17.49
CA ALA A 173 -6.10 -14.35 18.08
C ALA A 173 -6.82 -13.45 17.05
N ASN A 174 -6.17 -13.11 15.94
CA ASN A 174 -6.74 -12.35 14.83
C ASN A 174 -7.17 -13.27 13.66
N LYS A 175 -7.93 -14.35 13.96
CA LYS A 175 -8.39 -15.37 12.99
C LYS A 175 -8.99 -14.81 11.69
N TYR A 176 -9.65 -13.67 11.77
CA TYR A 176 -10.31 -13.00 10.64
C TYR A 176 -9.63 -11.68 10.23
N GLY A 177 -8.38 -11.47 10.66
CA GLY A 177 -7.59 -10.28 10.32
C GLY A 177 -7.15 -10.21 8.85
N TYR A 178 -7.49 -11.22 8.05
CA TYR A 178 -7.28 -11.20 6.61
C TYR A 178 -8.57 -10.75 5.92
N TRP A 179 -8.47 -9.77 5.02
CA TRP A 179 -9.63 -9.20 4.32
C TRP A 179 -9.92 -9.90 2.98
N PHE A 180 -8.90 -10.50 2.37
CA PHE A 180 -9.01 -11.22 1.11
C PHE A 180 -7.97 -12.33 1.04
N SER A 181 -8.37 -13.51 0.57
CA SER A 181 -7.49 -14.65 0.34
C SER A 181 -8.01 -15.51 -0.80
N VAL A 182 -7.14 -15.99 -1.67
CA VAL A 182 -7.50 -16.91 -2.76
C VAL A 182 -6.48 -18.05 -2.82
N PRO A 183 -6.81 -19.20 -3.43
CA PRO A 183 -5.82 -20.23 -3.68
C PRO A 183 -4.71 -19.71 -4.62
N PRO A 184 -3.46 -20.21 -4.53
CA PRO A 184 -2.36 -19.73 -5.38
C PRO A 184 -2.65 -19.83 -6.87
N ALA A 185 -3.24 -20.95 -7.31
CA ALA A 185 -3.62 -21.13 -8.72
C ALA A 185 -4.70 -20.13 -9.17
N VAL A 186 -5.59 -19.70 -8.27
CA VAL A 186 -6.63 -18.72 -8.56
C VAL A 186 -6.03 -17.33 -8.70
N GLU A 187 -5.08 -16.96 -7.84
CA GLU A 187 -4.33 -15.71 -7.97
C GLU A 187 -3.54 -15.67 -9.29
N SER A 188 -2.86 -16.76 -9.66
CA SER A 188 -2.16 -16.83 -10.95
C SER A 188 -3.09 -16.67 -12.16
N ARG A 189 -4.39 -16.97 -12.06
CA ARG A 189 -5.36 -16.66 -13.13
C ARG A 189 -5.60 -15.16 -13.28
N ALA A 190 -5.53 -14.39 -12.20
CA ALA A 190 -5.59 -12.93 -12.26
C ALA A 190 -4.37 -12.36 -12.97
N PHE A 191 -3.19 -12.86 -12.60
CA PHE A 191 -1.90 -12.46 -13.15
C PHE A 191 -1.86 -12.68 -14.68
N ARG A 192 -2.31 -13.84 -15.15
CA ARG A 192 -2.38 -14.18 -16.59
C ARG A 192 -3.35 -13.33 -17.43
N ARG A 193 -4.08 -12.38 -16.82
CA ARG A 193 -4.88 -11.39 -17.57
C ARG A 193 -4.07 -10.15 -17.97
N ALA A 194 -2.87 -9.99 -17.43
CA ALA A 194 -1.97 -8.86 -17.69
C ALA A 194 -0.81 -9.26 -18.62
N ASP A 195 -0.10 -8.25 -19.13
CA ASP A 195 1.16 -8.40 -19.86
C ASP A 195 2.33 -8.31 -18.88
N VAL A 196 2.20 -7.44 -17.86
CA VAL A 196 3.16 -7.26 -16.77
C VAL A 196 2.44 -7.32 -15.41
N VAL A 197 3.03 -8.05 -14.46
CA VAL A 197 2.61 -8.10 -13.06
C VAL A 197 3.67 -7.40 -12.22
N VAL A 198 3.26 -6.36 -11.51
CA VAL A 198 4.10 -5.58 -10.63
C VAL A 198 3.94 -6.09 -9.20
N ALA A 199 5.00 -6.69 -8.67
CA ALA A 199 5.11 -7.06 -7.27
C ALA A 199 5.66 -5.87 -6.44
N ILE A 200 5.35 -5.85 -5.14
CA ILE A 200 5.85 -4.80 -4.23
C ILE A 200 7.26 -5.11 -3.76
N GLN A 201 7.58 -6.40 -3.61
CA GLN A 201 8.82 -6.89 -3.03
C GLN A 201 9.51 -7.91 -3.95
N GLU A 202 10.84 -7.91 -3.93
CA GLU A 202 11.66 -8.86 -4.70
C GLU A 202 11.32 -10.33 -4.36
N GLU A 203 10.94 -10.61 -3.11
CA GLU A 203 10.51 -11.96 -2.67
C GLU A 203 9.14 -12.36 -3.26
N GLU A 204 8.20 -11.40 -3.36
CA GLU A 204 6.91 -11.63 -4.02
C GLU A 204 7.11 -11.88 -5.51
N GLU A 205 7.98 -11.11 -6.18
CA GLU A 205 8.33 -11.33 -7.58
C GLU A 205 8.86 -12.74 -7.81
N ARG A 206 9.83 -13.20 -7.01
CA ARG A 206 10.37 -14.57 -7.09
C ARG A 206 9.26 -15.61 -6.93
N THR A 207 8.40 -15.41 -5.93
CA THR A 207 7.28 -16.31 -5.63
C THR A 207 6.25 -16.33 -6.76
N PHE A 208 5.97 -15.20 -7.39
CA PHE A 208 5.06 -15.08 -8.53
C PHE A 208 5.66 -15.73 -9.78
N ARG A 209 6.94 -15.49 -10.08
CA ARG A 209 7.67 -16.14 -11.19
C ARG A 209 7.66 -17.67 -11.06
N GLN A 210 7.96 -18.18 -9.87
CA GLN A 210 7.90 -19.64 -9.60
C GLN A 210 6.51 -20.23 -9.85
N ARG A 211 5.44 -19.51 -9.49
CA ARG A 211 4.05 -19.96 -9.69
C ARG A 211 3.56 -19.85 -11.13
N LEU A 212 4.05 -18.86 -11.88
CA LEU A 212 3.64 -18.62 -13.26
C LEU A 212 4.42 -19.48 -14.27
N GLY A 213 5.66 -19.85 -13.94
CA GLY A 213 6.56 -20.55 -14.85
C GLY A 213 7.23 -19.59 -15.82
N ALA A 214 7.63 -20.10 -16.99
CA ALA A 214 8.29 -19.31 -18.05
C ALA A 214 7.29 -18.59 -18.98
N GLU A 215 6.00 -18.89 -18.86
CA GLU A 215 4.96 -18.28 -19.69
C GLU A 215 4.60 -16.86 -19.18
N PRO A 216 4.12 -15.96 -20.05
CA PRO A 216 3.62 -14.64 -19.66
C PRO A 216 2.60 -14.71 -18.51
N PRO A 217 2.51 -13.66 -17.68
CA PRO A 217 3.08 -12.32 -17.82
C PRO A 217 4.54 -12.19 -17.36
N ILE A 218 5.20 -11.10 -17.77
CA ILE A 218 6.43 -10.65 -17.12
C ILE A 218 6.11 -10.27 -15.68
N VAL A 219 6.95 -10.66 -14.72
CA VAL A 219 6.83 -10.20 -13.33
C VAL A 219 8.03 -9.32 -13.01
N ALA A 220 7.78 -8.13 -12.47
CA ALA A 220 8.81 -7.19 -12.06
C ALA A 220 8.47 -6.56 -10.71
N THR A 221 9.49 -6.16 -9.95
CA THR A 221 9.32 -5.44 -8.69
C THR A 221 9.34 -3.93 -8.95
N VAL A 222 8.22 -3.27 -8.68
CA VAL A 222 8.18 -1.81 -8.49
C VAL A 222 7.56 -1.55 -7.14
N SER A 223 8.40 -1.25 -6.17
CA SER A 223 7.96 -0.99 -4.80
C SER A 223 7.34 0.40 -4.67
N HIS A 224 7.11 0.88 -3.45
CA HIS A 224 6.54 2.21 -3.24
C HIS A 224 7.49 3.30 -3.74
N ILE A 225 6.98 4.18 -4.62
CA ILE A 225 7.69 5.37 -5.11
C ILE A 225 7.64 6.45 -4.02
N LEU A 226 8.77 7.11 -3.79
CA LEU A 226 8.93 8.07 -2.69
C LEU A 226 8.77 9.51 -3.17
N ASP A 227 8.11 10.31 -2.34
CA ASP A 227 8.15 11.76 -2.44
C ASP A 227 9.39 12.31 -1.72
N LEU A 228 10.40 12.71 -2.50
CA LEU A 228 11.67 13.22 -1.99
C LEU A 228 11.64 14.73 -1.70
N GLY A 229 10.53 15.43 -1.99
CA GLY A 229 10.40 16.87 -1.74
C GLY A 229 10.20 17.23 -0.27
N GLY A 230 9.83 16.24 0.55
CA GLY A 230 9.46 16.38 1.96
C GLY A 230 10.61 16.35 2.97
N ARG A 231 11.88 16.52 2.56
CA ARG A 231 13.03 16.40 3.46
C ARG A 231 12.93 17.36 4.66
N VAL A 232 13.22 16.83 5.84
CA VAL A 232 13.33 17.56 7.10
C VAL A 232 14.74 18.13 7.25
N GLU A 233 14.82 19.40 7.62
CA GLU A 233 16.09 20.12 7.85
C GLU A 233 16.28 20.49 9.33
N ASP A 234 15.19 20.61 10.10
CA ASP A 234 15.24 20.95 11.52
C ASP A 234 15.18 19.71 12.41
N PHE A 235 16.30 19.41 13.05
CA PHE A 235 16.44 18.33 14.03
C PHE A 235 16.49 18.84 15.48
N THR A 236 16.12 20.10 15.73
CA THR A 236 16.06 20.69 17.06
C THR A 236 15.04 19.98 17.96
N PRO A 237 13.82 19.65 17.50
CA PRO A 237 12.88 18.91 18.33
C PRO A 237 13.42 17.51 18.68
N SER A 238 13.14 17.05 19.90
CA SER A 238 13.56 15.74 20.42
C SER A 238 12.41 14.75 20.60
N ASP A 239 11.19 15.15 20.29
CA ASP A 239 10.02 14.26 20.26
C ASP A 239 10.18 13.20 19.17
N PHE A 240 9.48 12.08 19.30
CA PHE A 240 9.50 10.99 18.32
C PHE A 240 8.10 10.67 17.79
N LEU A 241 8.04 10.20 16.55
CA LEU A 241 6.82 10.04 15.77
C LEU A 241 6.50 8.57 15.51
N PHE A 242 5.23 8.19 15.70
CA PHE A 242 4.65 7.03 15.05
C PHE A 242 3.64 7.48 13.98
N LEU A 243 3.91 7.10 12.72
CA LEU A 243 3.01 7.30 11.59
C LEU A 243 2.24 6.00 11.29
N GLY A 244 0.91 6.06 11.21
CA GLY A 244 0.14 4.87 10.84
C GLY A 244 -1.35 5.07 10.63
N SER A 245 -1.94 4.17 9.84
CA SER A 245 -3.39 3.98 9.75
C SER A 245 -3.92 3.22 10.97
N GLY A 246 -5.24 3.24 11.17
CA GLY A 246 -5.91 2.54 12.26
C GLY A 246 -6.18 1.05 12.02
N ASN A 247 -5.25 0.33 11.39
CA ASN A 247 -5.36 -1.11 11.17
C ASN A 247 -4.88 -1.92 12.38
N ASP A 248 -5.25 -3.20 12.47
CA ASP A 248 -4.98 -4.03 13.64
C ASP A 248 -3.49 -4.17 13.95
N ALA A 249 -2.64 -4.33 12.93
CA ALA A 249 -1.20 -4.45 13.12
C ALA A 249 -0.60 -3.20 13.78
N ASN A 250 -0.96 -2.01 13.30
CA ASN A 250 -0.54 -0.75 13.90
C ASN A 250 -1.07 -0.60 15.32
N ILE A 251 -2.35 -0.93 15.55
CA ILE A 251 -2.98 -0.80 16.87
C ILE A 251 -2.31 -1.72 17.89
N ILE A 252 -2.16 -3.01 17.57
CA ILE A 252 -1.60 -4.01 18.47
C ILE A 252 -0.15 -3.65 18.81
N SER A 253 0.67 -3.37 17.80
CA SER A 253 2.09 -3.03 18.01
C SER A 253 2.27 -1.71 18.77
N LEU A 254 1.48 -0.67 18.47
CA LEU A 254 1.58 0.59 19.21
C LEU A 254 1.07 0.46 20.66
N LYS A 255 0.01 -0.31 20.91
CA LYS A 255 -0.43 -0.61 22.29
C LYS A 255 0.65 -1.38 23.06
N GLY A 256 1.29 -2.36 22.45
CA GLY A 256 2.42 -3.07 23.05
C GLY A 256 3.61 -2.14 23.34
N PHE A 257 3.93 -1.22 22.43
CA PHE A 257 4.93 -0.18 22.66
C PHE A 257 4.58 0.73 23.84
N LEU A 258 3.34 1.21 23.92
CA LEU A 258 2.86 2.09 24.99
C LEU A 258 2.88 1.38 26.36
N GLN A 259 2.61 0.08 26.40
CA GLN A 259 2.64 -0.70 27.63
C GLN A 259 4.06 -1.02 28.11
N ASN A 260 4.97 -1.34 27.18
CA ASN A 260 6.26 -1.95 27.55
C ASN A 260 7.48 -1.03 27.36
N VAL A 261 7.44 -0.09 26.41
CA VAL A 261 8.58 0.79 26.07
C VAL A 261 8.39 2.20 26.61
N MET A 262 7.19 2.78 26.43
CA MET A 262 6.93 4.16 26.84
C MET A 262 7.18 4.45 28.34
N PRO A 263 6.86 3.54 29.30
CA PRO A 263 7.17 3.77 30.70
C PRO A 263 8.67 3.91 30.98
N LEU A 264 9.52 3.15 30.27
CA LEU A 264 10.98 3.21 30.40
C LEU A 264 11.52 4.55 29.89
N VAL A 265 11.01 5.01 28.74
CA VAL A 265 11.39 6.31 28.16
C VAL A 265 10.99 7.46 29.09
N ARG A 266 9.76 7.44 29.61
CA ARG A 266 9.25 8.48 30.52
C ARG A 266 10.00 8.54 31.84
N ALA A 267 10.42 7.40 32.39
CA ALA A 267 11.18 7.36 33.63
C ALA A 267 12.51 8.14 33.51
N ALA A 268 13.13 8.15 32.32
CA ALA A 268 14.36 8.89 32.05
C ALA A 268 14.13 10.31 31.52
N ARG A 269 13.08 10.53 30.73
CA ARG A 269 12.73 11.81 30.09
C ARG A 269 11.21 12.08 30.20
N PRO A 270 10.72 12.67 31.31
CA PRO A 270 9.29 12.92 31.49
C PRO A 270 8.69 13.92 30.49
N ASP A 271 9.52 14.80 29.93
CA ASP A 271 9.15 15.86 29.00
C ASP A 271 8.96 15.39 27.56
N ILE A 272 9.53 14.23 27.19
CA ILE A 272 9.48 13.73 25.81
C ILE A 272 8.08 13.26 25.43
N ARG A 273 7.64 13.61 24.23
CA ARG A 273 6.33 13.21 23.72
C ARG A 273 6.46 12.20 22.60
N LEU A 274 5.56 11.22 22.63
CA LEU A 274 5.23 10.44 21.45
C LEU A 274 4.22 11.22 20.61
N VAL A 275 4.63 11.64 19.42
CA VAL A 275 3.75 12.22 18.42
C VAL A 275 3.10 11.09 17.62
N LEU A 276 1.79 11.17 17.43
CA LEU A 276 1.02 10.25 16.60
C LEU A 276 0.48 11.01 15.39
N ALA A 277 0.64 10.43 14.20
CA ALA A 277 0.06 10.93 12.97
C ALA A 277 -0.65 9.82 12.19
N GLY A 278 -1.73 10.19 11.51
CA GLY A 278 -2.58 9.30 10.72
C GLY A 278 -3.80 8.76 11.49
N GLY A 279 -4.52 7.84 10.84
CA GLY A 279 -5.76 7.26 11.37
C GLY A 279 -5.60 6.49 12.68
N ILE A 280 -4.37 6.13 13.07
CA ILE A 280 -4.06 5.52 14.36
C ILE A 280 -4.47 6.40 15.55
N CYS A 281 -4.48 7.73 15.38
CA CYS A 281 -4.84 8.67 16.45
C CYS A 281 -6.25 8.41 17.00
N GLY A 282 -7.19 7.99 16.16
CA GLY A 282 -8.57 7.66 16.55
C GLY A 282 -8.73 6.25 17.15
N LYS A 283 -7.64 5.48 17.29
CA LYS A 283 -7.64 4.10 17.80
C LYS A 283 -6.84 3.92 19.08
N ILE A 284 -6.06 4.93 19.44
CA ILE A 284 -5.27 4.99 20.66
C ILE A 284 -5.96 5.97 21.60
N GLU A 285 -5.99 5.67 22.89
CA GLU A 285 -6.58 6.55 23.90
C GLU A 285 -5.71 7.78 24.11
N ASP A 286 -6.29 8.87 24.64
CA ASP A 286 -5.49 10.01 25.07
C ASP A 286 -4.69 9.63 26.32
N GLY A 287 -3.52 10.24 26.48
CA GLY A 287 -2.64 9.97 27.61
C GLY A 287 -1.58 11.03 27.76
N GLU A 288 -1.06 11.15 28.97
CA GLU A 288 0.06 12.05 29.24
C GLU A 288 1.21 11.77 28.28
N GLY A 289 1.88 12.83 27.79
CA GLY A 289 2.96 12.83 26.80
C GLY A 289 2.69 12.08 25.49
N ILE A 290 1.42 11.94 25.09
CA ILE A 290 1.04 11.58 23.73
C ILE A 290 0.47 12.84 23.06
N LEU A 291 1.02 13.21 21.90
CA LEU A 291 0.51 14.31 21.07
C LEU A 291 -0.09 13.73 19.80
N LYS A 292 -1.40 13.86 19.60
CA LYS A 292 -2.08 13.41 18.39
C LYS A 292 -2.21 14.55 17.39
N LEU A 293 -1.60 14.41 16.23
CA LEU A 293 -1.78 15.33 15.10
C LEU A 293 -3.03 15.00 14.28
N GLY A 294 -3.57 13.79 14.42
CA GLY A 294 -4.63 13.31 13.54
C GLY A 294 -4.09 13.00 12.15
N ARG A 295 -4.95 13.10 11.13
CA ARG A 295 -4.50 13.03 9.73
C ARG A 295 -3.78 14.34 9.38
N VAL A 296 -2.66 14.24 8.68
CA VAL A 296 -1.87 15.38 8.23
C VAL A 296 -1.90 15.45 6.71
N ASP A 297 -1.98 16.66 6.16
CA ASP A 297 -1.96 16.88 4.71
C ASP A 297 -0.53 16.77 4.15
N ASN A 298 0.47 17.07 4.98
CA ASN A 298 1.88 16.99 4.64
C ASN A 298 2.66 16.20 5.68
N LEU A 299 3.29 15.10 5.25
CA LEU A 299 4.12 14.27 6.13
C LEU A 299 5.35 15.02 6.65
N LYS A 300 5.91 15.96 5.88
CA LYS A 300 7.05 16.79 6.31
C LYS A 300 6.75 17.53 7.61
N ASP A 301 5.53 18.02 7.78
CA ASP A 301 5.17 18.79 8.97
C ASP A 301 5.14 17.89 10.22
N ALA A 302 4.63 16.67 10.09
CA ALA A 302 4.65 15.68 11.15
C ALA A 302 6.08 15.27 11.51
N PHE A 303 6.93 15.01 10.51
CA PHE A 303 8.32 14.65 10.72
C PHE A 303 9.19 15.80 11.25
N THR A 304 8.92 17.04 10.84
CA THR A 304 9.61 18.23 11.38
C THR A 304 9.25 18.43 12.86
N ARG A 305 8.00 18.12 13.25
CA ARG A 305 7.57 18.19 14.65
C ARG A 305 8.29 17.19 15.55
N ALA A 306 8.65 16.03 15.00
CA ALA A 306 9.30 14.93 15.71
C ALA A 306 10.29 14.21 14.76
N PRO A 307 11.53 14.73 14.62
CA PRO A 307 12.52 14.29 13.63
C PRO A 307 13.26 13.02 14.09
N LEU A 308 12.50 12.07 14.63
CA LEU A 308 12.88 10.72 15.01
C LEU A 308 11.63 9.84 14.84
N SER A 309 11.68 8.86 13.94
CA SER A 309 10.55 7.96 13.69
C SER A 309 10.70 6.65 14.47
N ILE A 310 9.57 6.05 14.86
CA ILE A 310 9.53 4.69 15.41
C ILE A 310 8.64 3.79 14.57
N ASN A 311 9.09 2.54 14.42
CA ASN A 311 8.37 1.47 13.75
C ASN A 311 8.38 0.19 14.61
N PRO A 312 7.62 0.16 15.72
CA PRO A 312 7.59 -0.95 16.69
C PRO A 312 6.79 -2.18 16.20
N ILE A 313 6.69 -2.38 14.89
CA ILE A 313 5.78 -3.36 14.28
C ILE A 313 6.30 -4.78 14.51
N THR A 314 5.53 -5.61 15.20
CA THR A 314 5.88 -7.01 15.54
C THR A 314 5.02 -8.05 14.80
N LEU A 315 4.07 -7.59 13.98
CA LEU A 315 3.21 -8.45 13.18
C LEU A 315 2.77 -7.77 11.89
N GLY A 316 2.38 -8.57 10.89
CA GLY A 316 1.93 -8.10 9.58
C GLY A 316 2.79 -8.61 8.42
N THR A 317 2.36 -8.30 7.19
CA THR A 317 2.97 -8.78 5.93
C THR A 317 3.22 -7.62 4.97
N GLY A 318 4.10 -7.78 3.96
CA GLY A 318 4.41 -6.73 2.98
C GLY A 318 5.49 -5.74 3.44
N ILE A 319 5.59 -4.56 2.83
CA ILE A 319 6.55 -3.52 3.24
C ILE A 319 5.87 -2.46 4.11
N ASN A 320 6.57 -1.93 5.10
CA ASN A 320 6.05 -0.83 5.92
C ASN A 320 6.28 0.50 5.22
N ILE A 321 5.27 1.02 4.52
CA ILE A 321 5.36 2.31 3.78
C ILE A 321 5.83 3.45 4.70
N LYS A 322 5.38 3.50 5.96
CA LYS A 322 5.83 4.49 6.96
C LYS A 322 7.35 4.55 7.16
N LEU A 323 8.04 3.41 6.98
CA LEU A 323 9.50 3.34 7.09
C LEU A 323 10.12 4.03 5.89
N LEU A 324 9.60 3.75 4.69
CA LEU A 324 10.02 4.42 3.46
C LEU A 324 9.71 5.92 3.47
N ASP A 325 8.56 6.33 4.01
CA ASP A 325 8.20 7.75 4.18
C ASP A 325 9.21 8.46 5.10
N ALA A 326 9.65 7.79 6.18
CA ALA A 326 10.66 8.33 7.07
C ALA A 326 12.03 8.43 6.39
N LEU A 327 12.41 7.43 5.56
CA LEU A 327 13.62 7.51 4.75
C LEU A 327 13.55 8.71 3.78
N ALA A 328 12.43 8.89 3.08
CA ALA A 328 12.20 9.98 2.14
C ALA A 328 12.21 11.37 2.82
N ALA A 329 11.73 11.45 4.06
CA ALA A 329 11.83 12.66 4.87
C ALA A 329 13.24 12.91 5.43
N GLY A 330 14.18 11.96 5.28
CA GLY A 330 15.50 12.01 5.89
C GLY A 330 15.46 11.92 7.41
N VAL A 331 14.51 11.17 7.97
CA VAL A 331 14.33 11.00 9.41
C VAL A 331 14.84 9.64 9.86
N PRO A 332 15.74 9.59 10.87
CA PRO A 332 16.20 8.32 11.41
C PRO A 332 15.03 7.55 12.01
N THR A 333 15.05 6.22 11.84
CA THR A 333 13.97 5.37 12.33
C THR A 333 14.49 4.28 13.25
N ILE A 334 13.87 4.13 14.42
CA ILE A 334 14.07 2.95 15.27
C ILE A 334 12.99 1.94 14.92
N SER A 335 13.38 0.75 14.48
CA SER A 335 12.44 -0.27 14.03
C SER A 335 12.75 -1.59 14.70
N THR A 336 11.70 -2.38 14.94
CA THR A 336 11.84 -3.81 15.24
C THR A 336 12.39 -4.58 14.03
N ARG A 337 12.92 -5.79 14.27
CA ARG A 337 13.34 -6.73 13.22
C ARG A 337 12.20 -7.05 12.27
N THR A 338 11.00 -7.32 12.78
CA THR A 338 9.79 -7.51 11.94
C THR A 338 9.39 -6.23 11.21
N GLY A 339 9.65 -5.07 11.81
CA GLY A 339 9.33 -3.76 11.23
C GLY A 339 10.11 -3.43 9.95
N VAL A 340 11.34 -3.95 9.79
CA VAL A 340 12.17 -3.70 8.60
C VAL A 340 11.98 -4.73 7.47
N ARG A 341 11.03 -5.67 7.59
CA ARG A 341 10.78 -6.64 6.52
C ARG A 341 10.49 -5.92 5.20
N GLY A 342 10.95 -6.50 4.08
CA GLY A 342 10.77 -5.91 2.77
C GLY A 342 11.72 -4.78 2.40
N LEU A 343 12.33 -4.12 3.38
CA LEU A 343 13.39 -3.14 3.12
C LEU A 343 14.72 -3.89 3.04
N SER A 344 15.37 -3.88 1.87
CA SER A 344 16.67 -4.53 1.69
C SER A 344 17.73 -3.95 2.65
N GLU A 345 18.68 -4.76 3.09
CA GLU A 345 19.74 -4.34 4.02
C GLU A 345 20.55 -3.15 3.50
N ARG A 346 20.71 -3.04 2.17
CA ARG A 346 21.38 -1.91 1.51
C ARG A 346 20.73 -0.55 1.77
N TYR A 347 19.46 -0.51 2.16
CA TYR A 347 18.68 0.70 2.42
C TYR A 347 18.36 0.93 3.90
N ARG A 348 19.21 0.42 4.81
CA ARG A 348 19.00 0.51 6.26
C ARG A 348 20.03 1.39 6.98
N ARG A 349 20.77 2.24 6.26
CA ARG A 349 21.87 3.04 6.83
C ARG A 349 21.39 4.10 7.82
N GLY A 350 20.15 4.56 7.70
CA GLY A 350 19.49 5.46 8.65
C GLY A 350 18.51 4.78 9.62
N VAL A 351 18.54 3.44 9.73
CA VAL A 351 17.60 2.66 10.54
C VAL A 351 18.34 1.96 11.68
N VAL A 352 17.92 2.22 12.92
CA VAL A 352 18.36 1.46 14.10
C VAL A 352 17.42 0.27 14.27
N ILE A 353 17.97 -0.93 14.16
CA ILE A 353 17.19 -2.19 14.25
C ILE A 353 17.33 -2.75 15.65
N VAL A 354 16.20 -3.03 16.28
CA VAL A 354 16.08 -3.69 17.58
C VAL A 354 15.38 -5.03 17.41
N GLU A 355 15.81 -6.06 18.13
CA GLU A 355 15.14 -7.35 18.08
C GLU A 355 13.71 -7.30 18.62
N ASP A 356 12.86 -8.16 18.08
CA ASP A 356 11.45 -8.20 18.48
C ASP A 356 11.34 -8.53 19.98
N ASN A 357 10.50 -7.78 20.70
CA ASN A 357 10.30 -7.85 22.15
C ASN A 357 11.47 -7.38 23.04
N ASP A 358 12.57 -6.84 22.48
CA ASP A 358 13.60 -6.17 23.27
C ASP A 358 13.22 -4.72 23.60
N HIS A 359 12.29 -4.57 24.55
CA HIS A 359 11.72 -3.29 24.93
C HIS A 359 12.73 -2.32 25.54
N ARG A 360 13.74 -2.85 26.26
CA ARG A 360 14.75 -2.03 26.91
C ARG A 360 15.68 -1.40 25.90
N THR A 361 16.23 -2.20 24.97
CA THR A 361 17.07 -1.69 23.89
C THR A 361 16.31 -0.70 23.01
N PHE A 362 15.02 -0.92 22.76
CA PHE A 362 14.19 0.03 22.03
C PHE A 362 14.07 1.38 22.77
N ALA A 363 13.81 1.36 24.08
CA ALA A 363 13.74 2.56 24.90
C ALA A 363 15.09 3.30 24.94
N ASP A 364 16.18 2.57 25.13
CA ASP A 364 17.54 3.12 25.19
C ASP A 364 17.93 3.78 23.85
N ALA A 365 17.55 3.19 22.72
CA ALA A 365 17.73 3.78 21.38
C ALA A 365 16.96 5.10 21.21
N ILE A 366 15.71 5.17 21.71
CA ILE A 366 14.93 6.42 21.71
C ILE A 366 15.65 7.49 22.52
N LEU A 367 16.07 7.16 23.75
CA LEU A 367 16.71 8.11 24.66
C LEU A 367 18.05 8.61 24.12
N GLN A 368 18.85 7.72 23.52
CA GLN A 368 20.10 8.06 22.87
C GLN A 368 19.86 9.05 21.72
N LEU A 369 19.00 8.70 20.77
CA LEU A 369 18.74 9.55 19.61
C LEU A 369 18.03 10.84 19.99
N ALA A 370 17.11 10.83 20.96
CA ALA A 370 16.44 12.03 21.48
C ALA A 370 17.42 13.01 22.16
N SER A 371 18.56 12.52 22.67
CA SER A 371 19.56 13.34 23.36
C SER A 371 20.66 13.91 22.44
N SER A 372 20.71 13.52 21.17
CA SER A 372 21.72 13.98 20.22
C SER A 372 21.13 14.43 18.89
N ARG A 373 21.03 15.75 18.70
CA ARG A 373 20.65 16.36 17.41
C ARG A 373 21.56 15.90 16.27
N ASP A 374 22.87 15.88 16.51
CA ASP A 374 23.87 15.55 15.48
C ASP A 374 23.74 14.10 15.03
N GLN A 375 23.52 13.15 15.96
CA GLN A 375 23.28 11.75 15.57
C GLN A 375 21.98 11.60 14.77
N ARG A 376 20.91 12.33 15.14
CA ARG A 376 19.67 12.30 14.35
C ARG A 376 19.88 12.84 12.94
N GLN A 377 20.59 13.96 12.81
CA GLN A 377 20.92 14.56 11.52
C GLN A 377 21.79 13.61 10.67
N GLU A 378 22.81 13.00 11.26
CA GLU A 378 23.72 12.09 10.54
C GLU A 378 22.97 10.86 10.01
N LEU A 379 22.21 10.17 10.86
CA LEU A 379 21.40 9.03 10.45
C LEU A 379 20.29 9.43 9.49
N GLY A 380 19.72 10.63 9.66
CA GLY A 380 18.74 11.21 8.76
C GLY A 380 19.28 11.46 7.35
N ASN A 381 20.52 11.94 7.24
CA ASN A 381 21.21 12.09 5.96
C ASN A 381 21.40 10.73 5.27
N ARG A 382 21.83 9.71 6.02
CA ARG A 382 21.97 8.33 5.49
C ARG A 382 20.62 7.75 5.05
N ALA A 383 19.56 7.99 5.82
CA ALA A 383 18.19 7.61 5.46
C ALA A 383 17.74 8.26 4.14
N PHE A 384 18.04 9.54 3.95
CA PHE A 384 17.69 10.26 2.72
C PHE A 384 18.49 9.76 1.51
N GLU A 385 19.77 9.45 1.67
CA GLU A 385 20.58 8.83 0.61
C GLU A 385 20.01 7.47 0.20
N ASP A 386 19.59 6.64 1.17
CA ASP A 386 18.91 5.37 0.90
C ASP A 386 17.61 5.58 0.13
N ALA A 387 16.83 6.61 0.48
CA ALA A 387 15.60 6.96 -0.23
C ALA A 387 15.86 7.38 -1.68
N ILE A 388 16.90 8.18 -1.94
CA ILE A 388 17.28 8.58 -3.30
C ILE A 388 17.64 7.34 -4.13
N GLU A 389 18.49 6.46 -3.59
CA GLU A 389 18.92 5.27 -4.31
C GLU A 389 17.75 4.30 -4.55
N TRP A 390 16.93 4.06 -3.54
CA TRP A 390 15.70 3.30 -3.64
C TRP A 390 14.82 3.83 -4.76
N ASN A 391 14.51 5.13 -4.73
CA ASN A 391 13.58 5.76 -5.66
C ASN A 391 14.12 5.71 -7.09
N ARG A 392 15.43 5.95 -7.28
CA ARG A 392 16.09 5.82 -8.58
C ARG A 392 15.94 4.42 -9.17
N GLN A 393 16.10 3.37 -8.36
CA GLN A 393 15.90 1.99 -8.83
C GLN A 393 14.45 1.75 -9.24
N GLN A 394 13.47 2.17 -8.42
CA GLN A 394 12.06 1.95 -8.75
C GLN A 394 11.64 2.71 -10.01
N MET A 395 12.10 3.95 -10.17
CA MET A 395 11.84 4.77 -11.36
C MET A 395 12.43 4.15 -12.63
N ALA A 396 13.63 3.55 -12.55
CA ALA A 396 14.24 2.87 -13.69
C ALA A 396 13.40 1.67 -14.15
N VAL A 397 13.01 0.79 -13.22
CA VAL A 397 12.19 -0.39 -13.54
C VAL A 397 10.81 0.02 -14.09
N LEU A 398 10.18 1.04 -13.49
CA LEU A 398 8.91 1.57 -13.99
C LEU A 398 9.04 2.09 -15.42
N ASN A 399 10.11 2.85 -15.71
CA ASN A 399 10.38 3.35 -17.04
C ASN A 399 10.60 2.23 -18.07
N ASP A 400 11.31 1.16 -17.70
CA ASP A 400 11.53 0.01 -18.58
C ASP A 400 10.20 -0.69 -18.91
N ILE A 401 9.35 -0.95 -17.91
CA ILE A 401 8.00 -1.51 -18.08
C ILE A 401 7.18 -0.66 -19.06
N LEU A 402 7.12 0.66 -18.84
CA LEU A 402 6.35 1.59 -19.68
C LEU A 402 6.93 1.73 -21.10
N SER A 403 8.24 1.57 -21.26
CA SER A 403 8.92 1.65 -22.56
C SER A 403 8.87 0.33 -23.34
N GLY A 404 8.33 -0.75 -22.75
CA GLY A 404 8.38 -2.09 -23.33
C GLY A 404 9.79 -2.68 -23.41
N ARG A 405 10.77 -2.08 -22.70
CA ARG A 405 12.11 -2.66 -22.53
C ARG A 405 11.97 -3.71 -21.43
N GLN A 406 12.43 -4.93 -21.69
CA GLN A 406 12.33 -5.98 -20.68
C GLN A 406 13.00 -5.50 -19.38
N ALA A 407 12.25 -5.50 -18.28
CA ALA A 407 12.80 -5.30 -16.95
C ALA A 407 13.82 -6.42 -16.72
N GLY A 408 15.11 -6.09 -16.85
CA GLY A 408 16.23 -7.03 -16.83
C GLY A 408 16.47 -7.68 -15.48
#